data_AF-A0A0B5KU95-F1
#
_entry.id   AF-A0A0B5KU95-F1
#
_cell.length_a   1.000
_cell.length_b   1.000
_cell.length_c   1.000
_cell.angle_alpha   90.00
_cell.angle_beta   90.00
_cell.angle_gamma   90.00
#
_symmetry.space_group_name_H-M   'P 1'
#
loop_
_entity.id
_entity.type
_entity.pdbx_description
1 polymer ?
#
loop_
_entity_poly.entity_id
_entity_poly.type
_entity_poly.pdbx_seq_one_letter_code
_entity_poly.pdbx_strand_id
1 'polypeptide(L)'
;TVVNDAGRPKVQVEYKGETKSFYPEEISSMVLTKMKEIAEAYLGKTVTNAVVTVPAYFNDSQRQATKDAGTIAGLNVLRIINEPTAAAIAYGLDKKVGAERNVLIFDLGGGTFDVSILTIEDGIFEVKSTAGDTHLGGEDFDNRMVNHFIAEFKRKHKKDITENKRAVRRLRTACERAKRTLSSSTQASIEIDSLYEGIDFYTSITRARFEELNADLFRGTLDPVEKALRDAKLDKSQIHDIVLVGGSTRIPKIQKLLQDFFNGKEL
;
A
#
# COMPACT_ATOMS: atom_id res chain seq x y z
N THR A 1 8.55 -5.73 -20.50
CA THR A 1 8.39 -7.18 -20.29
C THR A 1 9.32 -7.63 -19.18
N VAL A 2 9.08 -8.78 -18.55
CA VAL A 2 10.04 -9.37 -17.60
C VAL A 2 10.82 -10.46 -18.32
N VAL A 3 12.15 -10.41 -18.24
CA VAL A 3 13.07 -11.40 -18.82
C VAL A 3 13.90 -12.04 -17.72
N ASN A 4 14.35 -13.28 -17.94
CA ASN A 4 15.23 -13.98 -17.01
C ASN A 4 16.68 -13.80 -17.45
N ASP A 5 17.55 -13.40 -16.52
CA ASP A 5 18.99 -13.31 -16.69
C ASP A 5 19.66 -14.17 -15.61
N ALA A 6 20.19 -15.34 -16.02
CA ALA A 6 20.86 -16.30 -15.13
C ALA A 6 20.06 -16.68 -13.86
N GLY A 7 18.75 -16.84 -13.98
CA GLY A 7 17.85 -17.17 -12.87
C GLY A 7 17.28 -15.96 -12.13
N ARG A 8 17.70 -14.74 -12.47
CA ARG A 8 17.23 -13.50 -11.85
C ARG A 8 16.31 -12.73 -12.80
N PRO A 9 15.22 -12.11 -12.32
CA PRO A 9 14.34 -11.33 -13.18
C PRO A 9 14.96 -9.98 -13.53
N LYS A 10 14.71 -9.51 -14.76
CA LYS A 10 14.97 -8.14 -15.22
C LYS A 10 13.75 -7.55 -15.91
N VAL A 11 13.55 -6.25 -15.72
CA VAL A 11 12.54 -5.48 -16.45
C VAL A 11 13.16 -4.98 -17.75
N GLN A 12 12.59 -5.40 -18.88
CA GLN A 12 12.99 -4.97 -20.22
C GLN A 12 12.04 -3.89 -20.74
N VAL A 13 12.61 -2.79 -21.23
CA VAL A 13 11.91 -1.62 -21.76
C VAL A 13 12.63 -1.05 -22.97
N GLU A 14 11.89 -0.35 -23.83
CA GLU A 14 12.47 0.50 -24.87
C GLU A 14 12.80 1.87 -24.27
N TYR A 15 14.07 2.28 -24.35
CA TYR A 15 14.52 3.56 -23.86
C TYR A 15 15.48 4.20 -24.85
N LYS A 16 15.12 5.40 -25.32
CA LYS A 16 15.88 6.15 -26.35
C LYS A 16 16.14 5.36 -27.64
N GLY A 17 15.18 4.53 -28.05
CA GLY A 17 15.26 3.73 -29.28
C GLY A 17 16.09 2.45 -29.14
N GLU A 18 16.53 2.10 -27.93
CA GLU A 18 17.23 0.85 -27.66
C GLU A 18 16.48 0.02 -26.61
N THR A 19 16.51 -1.30 -26.79
CA THR A 19 16.08 -2.24 -25.76
C THR A 19 17.08 -2.23 -24.60
N LYS A 20 16.61 -1.89 -23.40
CA LYS A 20 17.38 -1.95 -22.15
C LYS A 20 16.73 -2.94 -21.19
N SER A 21 17.54 -3.53 -20.33
CA SER A 21 17.08 -4.43 -19.25
C SER A 21 17.71 -4.01 -17.93
N PHE A 22 16.90 -4.00 -16.88
CA PHE A 22 17.28 -3.52 -15.56
C PHE A 22 16.90 -4.55 -14.49
N TYR A 23 17.77 -4.76 -13.51
CA TYR A 23 17.45 -5.50 -12.31
C TYR A 23 16.47 -4.71 -11.41
N PRO A 24 15.68 -5.38 -10.55
CA PRO A 24 14.76 -4.72 -9.63
C PRO A 24 15.43 -3.68 -8.71
N GLU A 25 16.66 -3.95 -8.26
CA GLU A 25 17.44 -3.02 -7.45
C GLU A 25 17.86 -1.75 -8.22
N GLU A 26 18.08 -1.83 -9.53
CA GLU A 26 18.36 -0.68 -10.38
C GLU A 26 17.11 0.18 -10.59
N ILE A 27 15.94 -0.45 -10.75
CA ILE A 27 14.68 0.30 -10.80
C ILE A 27 14.39 0.97 -9.46
N SER A 28 14.63 0.25 -8.35
CA SER A 28 14.44 0.78 -6.99
C SER A 28 15.42 1.91 -6.69
N SER A 29 16.66 1.84 -7.18
CA SER A 29 17.64 2.91 -7.00
C SER A 29 17.21 4.20 -7.70
N MET A 30 16.58 4.13 -8.88
CA MET A 30 16.03 5.31 -9.55
C MET A 30 14.94 6.00 -8.71
N VAL A 31 14.10 5.22 -8.01
CA VAL A 31 13.11 5.75 -7.07
C VAL A 31 13.80 6.41 -5.86
N LEU A 32 14.82 5.76 -5.28
CA LEU A 32 15.59 6.30 -4.17
C LEU A 32 16.36 7.56 -4.56
N THR A 33 16.93 7.63 -5.76
CA THR A 33 17.53 8.85 -6.33
C THR A 33 16.50 9.96 -6.39
N LYS A 34 15.27 9.66 -6.82
CA LYS A 34 14.22 10.69 -6.83
C LYS A 34 13.87 11.19 -5.42
N MET A 35 13.81 10.28 -4.44
CA MET A 35 13.58 10.67 -3.04
C MET A 35 14.73 11.50 -2.46
N LYS A 36 15.97 11.14 -2.80
CA LYS A 36 17.17 11.91 -2.46
C LYS A 36 17.10 13.33 -3.04
N GLU A 37 16.80 13.48 -4.34
CA GLU A 37 16.64 14.80 -4.97
C GLU A 37 15.60 15.68 -4.28
N ILE A 38 14.46 15.10 -3.87
CA ILE A 38 13.42 15.82 -3.14
C ILE A 38 13.95 16.31 -1.78
N ALA A 39 14.66 15.45 -1.04
CA ALA A 39 15.25 15.81 0.24
C ALA A 39 16.35 16.88 0.08
N GLU A 40 17.19 16.77 -0.94
CA GLU A 40 18.25 17.74 -1.25
C GLU A 40 17.66 19.11 -1.64
N ALA A 41 16.60 19.13 -2.44
CA ALA A 41 15.89 20.36 -2.80
C ALA A 41 15.29 21.04 -1.57
N TYR A 42 14.76 20.27 -0.61
CA TYR A 42 14.23 20.80 0.64
C TYR A 42 15.33 21.32 1.58
N LEU A 43 16.44 20.60 1.69
CA LEU A 43 17.53 20.91 2.63
C LEU A 43 18.57 21.91 2.09
N GLY A 44 18.62 22.11 0.77
CA GLY A 44 19.63 22.94 0.10
C GLY A 44 21.05 22.38 0.16
N LYS A 45 21.21 21.07 0.42
CA LYS A 45 22.52 20.41 0.52
C LYS A 45 22.44 18.95 0.11
N THR A 46 23.58 18.36 -0.23
CA THR A 46 23.70 16.95 -0.60
C THR A 46 23.33 16.03 0.56
N VAL A 47 22.55 14.98 0.27
CA VAL A 47 22.15 13.94 1.22
C VAL A 47 22.92 12.66 0.91
N THR A 48 23.68 12.17 1.88
CA THR A 48 24.53 10.98 1.71
C THR A 48 24.13 9.83 2.60
N ASN A 49 23.55 10.06 3.78
CA ASN A 49 23.18 9.01 4.73
C ASN A 49 21.67 8.81 4.74
N ALA A 50 21.22 7.55 4.76
CA ALA A 50 19.80 7.21 4.84
C ALA A 50 19.54 5.97 5.69
N VAL A 51 18.33 5.89 6.23
CA VAL A 51 17.72 4.67 6.75
C VAL A 51 16.61 4.29 5.77
N VAL A 52 16.58 3.05 5.33
CA VAL A 52 15.60 2.56 4.36
C VAL A 52 14.74 1.48 5.02
N THR A 53 13.42 1.58 4.86
CA THR A 53 12.46 0.63 5.42
C THR A 53 12.28 -0.56 4.48
N VAL A 54 11.94 -1.73 5.03
CA VAL A 54 11.52 -2.92 4.30
C VAL A 54 10.39 -3.64 5.04
N PRO A 55 9.58 -4.46 4.36
CA PRO A 55 8.60 -5.30 5.05
C PRO A 55 9.26 -6.25 6.05
N ALA A 56 8.60 -6.53 7.17
CA ALA A 56 9.19 -7.35 8.23
C ALA A 56 9.50 -8.79 7.78
N TYR A 57 8.72 -9.32 6.83
CA TYR A 57 8.89 -10.68 6.28
C TYR A 57 9.98 -10.79 5.19
N PHE A 58 10.65 -9.69 4.81
CA PHE A 58 11.74 -9.76 3.84
C PHE A 58 12.88 -10.64 4.33
N ASN A 59 13.31 -11.56 3.47
CA ASN A 59 14.48 -12.39 3.71
C ASN A 59 15.79 -11.63 3.47
N ASP A 60 16.91 -12.25 3.81
CA ASP A 60 18.24 -11.62 3.72
C ASP A 60 18.60 -11.16 2.31
N SER A 61 18.22 -11.93 1.28
CA SER A 61 18.48 -11.58 -0.11
C SER A 61 17.70 -10.34 -0.54
N GLN A 62 16.44 -10.22 -0.15
CA GLN A 62 15.63 -9.04 -0.44
C GLN A 62 16.13 -7.81 0.32
N ARG A 63 16.51 -7.96 1.60
CA ARG A 63 17.11 -6.89 2.41
C ARG A 63 18.42 -6.39 1.79
N GLN A 64 19.26 -7.30 1.32
CA GLN A 64 20.51 -6.95 0.65
C GLN A 64 20.24 -6.23 -0.68
N ALA A 65 19.30 -6.71 -1.50
CA ALA A 65 18.93 -6.05 -2.75
C ALA A 65 18.41 -4.61 -2.54
N THR A 66 17.62 -4.36 -1.47
CA THR A 66 17.19 -3.00 -1.10
C THR A 66 18.37 -2.12 -0.66
N LYS A 67 19.32 -2.69 0.10
CA LYS A 67 20.54 -1.98 0.50
C LYS A 67 21.43 -1.65 -0.71
N ASP A 68 21.53 -2.56 -1.66
CA ASP A 68 22.25 -2.36 -2.92
C ASP A 68 21.60 -1.26 -3.75
N ALA A 69 20.26 -1.23 -3.83
CA ALA A 69 19.53 -0.14 -4.47
C ALA A 69 19.87 1.24 -3.86
N GLY A 70 19.97 1.33 -2.53
CA GLY A 70 20.42 2.54 -1.84
C GLY A 70 21.86 2.93 -2.20
N THR A 71 22.74 1.93 -2.29
CA THR A 71 24.15 2.14 -2.66
C THR A 71 24.28 2.63 -4.12
N ILE A 72 23.52 2.05 -5.06
CA ILE A 72 23.44 2.47 -6.46
C ILE A 72 22.91 3.91 -6.57
N ALA A 73 21.98 4.31 -5.69
CA ALA A 73 21.46 5.68 -5.61
C ALA A 73 22.45 6.69 -4.97
N GLY A 74 23.65 6.24 -4.58
CA GLY A 74 24.66 7.06 -3.93
C GLY A 74 24.29 7.44 -2.49
N LEU A 75 23.61 6.53 -1.77
CA LEU A 75 23.31 6.64 -0.35
C LEU A 75 24.11 5.62 0.45
N ASN A 76 24.69 6.08 1.56
CA ASN A 76 25.18 5.24 2.64
C ASN A 76 23.98 4.79 3.50
N VAL A 77 23.55 3.55 3.31
CA VAL A 77 22.44 2.95 4.05
C VAL A 77 22.91 2.57 5.45
N LEU A 78 22.66 3.45 6.42
CA LEU A 78 23.07 3.28 7.83
C LEU A 78 22.42 2.06 8.46
N ARG A 79 21.15 1.83 8.12
CA ARG A 79 20.36 0.71 8.63
C ARG A 79 19.20 0.40 7.69
N ILE A 80 18.89 -0.88 7.57
CA ILE A 80 17.59 -1.35 7.08
C ILE A 80 16.72 -1.60 8.31
N ILE A 81 15.55 -0.99 8.37
CA ILE A 81 14.60 -1.20 9.47
C ILE A 81 13.30 -1.78 8.93
N ASN A 82 12.58 -2.53 9.77
CA ASN A 82 11.28 -3.04 9.39
C ASN A 82 10.27 -1.89 9.36
N GLU A 83 9.39 -1.86 8.35
CA GLU A 83 8.26 -0.94 8.25
C GLU A 83 7.39 -0.90 9.51
N PRO A 84 6.95 -2.03 10.10
CA PRO A 84 6.15 -1.98 11.33
C PRO A 84 6.92 -1.39 12.52
N THR A 85 8.24 -1.60 12.60
CA THR A 85 9.08 -0.98 13.63
C THR A 85 9.20 0.53 13.39
N ALA A 86 9.39 0.96 12.14
CA ALA A 86 9.43 2.37 11.78
C ALA A 86 8.10 3.08 12.12
N ALA A 87 6.97 2.43 11.87
CA ALA A 87 5.65 2.92 12.25
C ALA A 87 5.51 3.04 13.77
N ALA A 88 5.90 2.02 14.52
CA ALA A 88 5.82 2.05 15.98
C ALA A 88 6.70 3.15 16.61
N ILE A 89 7.90 3.40 16.05
CA ILE A 89 8.76 4.54 16.42
C ILE A 89 8.08 5.87 16.09
N ALA A 90 7.45 5.99 14.92
CA ALA A 90 6.79 7.23 14.50
C ALA A 90 5.61 7.62 15.42
N TYR A 91 4.90 6.63 15.95
CA TYR A 91 3.82 6.84 16.94
C TYR A 91 4.34 7.07 18.36
N GLY A 92 5.66 7.09 18.58
CA GLY A 92 6.30 7.34 19.87
C GLY A 92 6.00 6.28 20.91
N LEU A 93 5.70 5.05 20.47
CA LEU A 93 5.37 3.94 21.36
C LEU A 93 6.59 3.45 22.16
N ASP A 94 7.81 3.73 21.68
CA ASP A 94 9.07 3.56 22.42
C ASP A 94 9.18 4.48 23.65
N LYS A 95 8.55 5.65 23.60
CA LYS A 95 8.64 6.67 24.66
C LYS A 95 7.63 6.46 25.78
N LYS A 96 6.66 5.56 25.59
CA LYS A 96 5.74 5.13 26.65
C LYS A 96 6.49 4.15 27.56
N VAL A 97 7.37 4.69 28.40
CA VAL A 97 8.14 3.93 29.39
C VAL A 97 7.18 3.27 30.39
N GLY A 98 7.30 1.97 30.59
CA GLY A 98 6.41 1.19 31.46
C GLY A 98 6.43 -0.29 31.13
N ALA A 99 5.35 -1.00 31.50
CA ALA A 99 5.20 -2.42 31.26
C ALA A 99 5.19 -2.76 29.75
N GLU A 100 5.57 -4.01 29.45
CA GLU A 100 5.49 -4.63 28.12
C GLU A 100 4.19 -4.29 27.39
N ARG A 101 4.29 -3.77 26.16
CA ARG A 101 3.13 -3.42 25.32
C ARG A 101 3.12 -4.23 24.04
N ASN A 102 2.00 -4.86 23.77
CA ASN A 102 1.72 -5.48 22.47
C ASN A 102 1.04 -4.47 21.54
N VAL A 103 1.61 -4.28 20.37
CA VAL A 103 1.14 -3.32 19.36
C VAL A 103 0.82 -4.07 18.08
N LEU A 104 -0.37 -3.84 17.53
CA LEU A 104 -0.72 -4.34 16.20
C LEU A 104 -0.53 -3.23 15.17
N ILE A 105 0.31 -3.48 14.17
CA ILE A 105 0.45 -2.63 13.00
C ILE A 105 -0.45 -3.21 11.91
N PHE A 106 -1.39 -2.41 11.42
CA PHE A 106 -2.26 -2.73 10.30
C PHE A 106 -1.86 -1.84 9.11
N ASP A 107 -1.11 -2.39 8.17
CA ASP A 107 -0.62 -1.67 7.00
C ASP A 107 -1.36 -2.10 5.72
N LEU A 108 -2.26 -1.25 5.23
CA LEU A 108 -2.99 -1.49 3.99
C LEU A 108 -2.60 -0.45 2.95
N GLY A 109 -1.71 -0.86 2.04
CA GLY A 109 -1.12 -0.03 1.02
C GLY A 109 -1.91 0.04 -0.28
N GLY A 110 -1.18 0.31 -1.37
CA GLY A 110 -1.72 0.36 -2.74
C GLY A 110 -1.90 -1.03 -3.36
N GLY A 111 -1.03 -1.99 -3.05
CA GLY A 111 -1.09 -3.35 -3.59
C GLY A 111 -0.62 -4.45 -2.64
N THR A 112 -0.29 -4.09 -1.39
CA THR A 112 0.09 -5.04 -0.34
C THR A 112 -0.69 -4.74 0.94
N PHE A 113 -0.94 -5.81 1.69
CA PHE A 113 -1.55 -5.76 3.01
C PHE A 113 -0.70 -6.54 3.99
N ASP A 114 -0.28 -5.89 5.07
CA ASP A 114 0.57 -6.47 6.10
C ASP A 114 0.01 -6.21 7.50
N VAL A 115 0.04 -7.25 8.33
CA VAL A 115 -0.27 -7.20 9.75
C VAL A 115 0.94 -7.68 10.51
N SER A 116 1.40 -6.88 11.46
CA SER A 116 2.50 -7.25 12.36
C SER A 116 2.10 -7.05 13.80
N ILE A 117 2.40 -8.02 14.65
CA ILE A 117 2.29 -7.85 16.10
C ILE A 117 3.69 -7.67 16.67
N LEU A 118 3.88 -6.56 17.35
CA LEU A 118 5.12 -6.19 18.02
C LEU A 118 4.94 -6.22 19.52
N THR A 119 5.99 -6.59 20.22
CA THR A 119 6.14 -6.33 21.65
C THR A 119 7.17 -5.23 21.83
N ILE A 120 6.84 -4.26 22.69
CA ILE A 120 7.71 -3.14 23.02
C ILE A 120 7.93 -3.14 24.53
N GLU A 121 9.20 -3.26 24.93
CA GLU A 121 9.63 -3.20 26.33
C GLU A 121 10.98 -2.46 26.40
N ASP A 122 11.07 -1.42 27.23
CA ASP A 122 12.28 -0.60 27.41
C ASP A 122 12.94 -0.14 26.10
N GLY A 123 12.13 0.21 25.09
CA GLY A 123 12.59 0.66 23.77
C GLY A 123 13.12 -0.44 22.86
N ILE A 124 13.06 -1.71 23.29
CA ILE A 124 13.33 -2.88 22.47
C ILE A 124 12.06 -3.27 21.74
N PHE A 125 12.18 -3.44 20.42
CA PHE A 125 11.08 -3.87 19.55
C PHE A 125 11.30 -5.32 19.11
N GLU A 126 10.39 -6.21 19.49
CA GLU A 126 10.38 -7.60 19.07
C GLU A 126 9.17 -7.86 18.16
N VAL A 127 9.41 -8.44 16.97
CA VAL A 127 8.32 -8.89 16.09
C VAL A 127 7.85 -10.27 16.55
N LYS A 128 6.63 -10.37 17.08
CA LYS A 128 6.05 -11.65 17.55
C LYS A 128 5.45 -12.46 16.40
N SER A 129 4.76 -11.81 15.48
CA SER A 129 4.18 -12.47 14.30
C SER A 129 3.96 -11.49 13.15
N THR A 130 3.91 -12.04 11.95
CA THR A 130 3.54 -11.33 10.73
C THR A 130 2.57 -12.18 9.90
N ALA A 131 1.59 -11.53 9.29
CA ALA A 131 0.65 -12.12 8.34
C ALA A 131 0.24 -11.05 7.33
N GLY A 132 -0.33 -11.43 6.20
CA GLY A 132 -0.71 -10.45 5.19
C GLY A 132 -1.12 -11.10 3.87
N ASP A 133 -1.34 -10.25 2.88
CA ASP A 133 -1.55 -10.60 1.48
C ASP A 133 -0.71 -9.67 0.60
N THR A 134 0.26 -10.24 -0.12
CA THR A 134 1.19 -9.48 -0.96
C THR A 134 0.56 -9.02 -2.29
N HIS A 135 -0.72 -9.30 -2.51
CA HIS A 135 -1.46 -8.92 -3.73
C HIS A 135 -2.83 -8.31 -3.42
N LEU A 136 -2.99 -7.68 -2.25
CA LEU A 136 -4.21 -6.98 -1.86
C LEU A 136 -3.91 -5.53 -1.51
N GLY A 137 -4.61 -4.58 -2.12
CA GLY A 137 -4.54 -3.19 -1.70
C GLY A 137 -5.53 -2.25 -2.37
N GLY A 138 -5.21 -0.95 -2.31
CA GLY A 138 -6.03 0.12 -2.88
C GLY A 138 -6.34 -0.03 -4.37
N GLU A 139 -5.45 -0.65 -5.15
CA GLU A 139 -5.64 -0.90 -6.59
C GLU A 139 -6.74 -1.91 -6.88
N ASP A 140 -6.93 -2.91 -6.01
CA ASP A 140 -8.02 -3.89 -6.13
C ASP A 140 -9.37 -3.21 -5.92
N PHE A 141 -9.43 -2.26 -4.98
CA PHE A 141 -10.65 -1.49 -4.74
C PHE A 141 -11.00 -0.59 -5.93
N ASP A 142 -9.97 -0.01 -6.56
CA ASP A 142 -10.14 0.75 -7.80
C ASP A 142 -10.61 -0.18 -8.93
N ASN A 143 -10.05 -1.40 -9.05
CA ASN A 143 -10.46 -2.40 -10.03
C ASN A 143 -11.94 -2.75 -9.92
N ARG A 144 -12.47 -2.94 -8.70
CA ARG A 144 -13.92 -3.19 -8.50
C ARG A 144 -14.78 -2.05 -9.02
N MET A 145 -14.36 -0.81 -8.77
CA MET A 145 -15.07 0.38 -9.26
C MET A 145 -14.95 0.54 -10.79
N VAL A 146 -13.77 0.29 -11.36
CA VAL A 146 -13.54 0.31 -12.82
C VAL A 146 -14.45 -0.70 -13.51
N ASN A 147 -14.49 -1.96 -13.03
CA ASN A 147 -15.33 -2.99 -13.62
C ASN A 147 -16.82 -2.65 -13.52
N HIS A 148 -17.25 -2.08 -12.39
CA HIS A 148 -18.62 -1.58 -12.22
C HIS A 148 -18.97 -0.53 -13.28
N PHE A 149 -18.09 0.44 -13.50
CA PHE A 149 -18.35 1.51 -14.47
C PHE A 149 -18.16 1.11 -15.93
N ILE A 150 -17.30 0.13 -16.24
CA ILE A 150 -17.26 -0.49 -17.57
C ILE A 150 -18.62 -1.14 -17.88
N ALA A 151 -19.18 -1.89 -16.94
CA ALA A 151 -20.50 -2.49 -17.10
C ALA A 151 -21.62 -1.44 -17.21
N GLU A 152 -21.54 -0.35 -16.42
CA GLU A 152 -22.48 0.76 -16.51
C GLU A 152 -22.41 1.47 -17.87
N PHE A 153 -21.21 1.79 -18.36
CA PHE A 153 -21.00 2.42 -19.65
C PHE A 153 -21.55 1.54 -20.78
N LYS A 154 -21.27 0.23 -20.74
CA LYS A 154 -21.82 -0.75 -21.69
C LYS A 154 -23.34 -0.82 -21.64
N ARG A 155 -23.94 -0.77 -20.44
CA ARG A 155 -25.41 -0.77 -20.29
C ARG A 155 -26.05 0.49 -20.88
N LYS A 156 -25.49 1.67 -20.59
CA LYS A 156 -26.00 3.00 -21.01
C LYS A 156 -25.79 3.27 -22.50
N HIS A 157 -24.60 2.97 -23.02
CA HIS A 157 -24.18 3.38 -24.37
C HIS A 157 -24.03 2.22 -25.36
N LYS A 158 -24.23 0.97 -24.92
CA LYS A 158 -24.07 -0.26 -25.73
C LYS A 158 -22.67 -0.43 -26.33
N LYS A 159 -21.66 0.14 -25.69
CA LYS A 159 -20.25 0.13 -26.11
C LYS A 159 -19.37 -0.44 -25.01
N ASP A 160 -18.42 -1.29 -25.38
CA ASP A 160 -17.48 -1.90 -24.45
C ASP A 160 -16.12 -1.22 -24.58
N ILE A 161 -15.62 -0.64 -23.48
CA ILE A 161 -14.35 0.09 -23.47
C ILE A 161 -13.15 -0.79 -23.12
N THR A 162 -13.37 -2.06 -22.79
CA THR A 162 -12.35 -2.98 -22.23
C THR A 162 -11.11 -3.08 -23.12
N GLU A 163 -11.29 -3.13 -24.43
CA GLU A 163 -10.18 -3.21 -25.42
C GLU A 163 -9.39 -1.90 -25.56
N ASN A 164 -9.97 -0.77 -25.14
CA ASN A 164 -9.32 0.54 -25.23
C ASN A 164 -8.55 0.85 -23.96
N LYS A 165 -7.26 0.47 -23.95
CA LYS A 165 -6.33 0.70 -22.83
C LYS A 165 -6.29 2.16 -22.35
N ARG A 166 -6.44 3.14 -23.26
CA ARG A 166 -6.45 4.57 -22.91
C ARG A 166 -7.73 4.93 -22.16
N ALA A 167 -8.89 4.47 -22.63
CA ALA A 167 -10.18 4.70 -21.97
C ALA A 167 -10.21 4.07 -20.57
N VAL A 168 -9.78 2.80 -20.45
CA VAL A 168 -9.70 2.09 -19.16
C VAL A 168 -8.74 2.80 -18.20
N ARG A 169 -7.59 3.28 -18.67
CA ARG A 169 -6.65 4.05 -17.83
C ARG A 169 -7.27 5.34 -17.32
N ARG A 170 -7.97 6.10 -18.17
CA ARG A 170 -8.66 7.34 -17.76
C ARG A 170 -9.74 7.06 -16.73
N LEU A 171 -10.54 6.01 -16.93
CA LEU A 171 -11.56 5.58 -15.97
C LEU A 171 -10.95 5.16 -14.63
N ARG A 172 -9.83 4.42 -14.65
CA ARG A 172 -9.09 4.04 -13.44
C ARG A 172 -8.62 5.25 -12.64
N THR A 173 -8.02 6.25 -13.30
CA THR A 173 -7.60 7.49 -12.64
C THR A 173 -8.79 8.23 -12.01
N ALA A 174 -9.95 8.23 -12.67
CA ALA A 174 -11.17 8.81 -12.08
C ALA A 174 -11.68 8.01 -10.88
N CYS A 175 -11.65 6.67 -10.95
CA CYS A 175 -12.05 5.79 -9.85
C CYS A 175 -11.16 5.97 -8.62
N GLU A 176 -9.83 6.06 -8.80
CA GLU A 176 -8.88 6.31 -7.70
C GLU A 176 -9.19 7.65 -6.99
N ARG A 177 -9.47 8.71 -7.75
CA ARG A 177 -9.87 10.01 -7.20
C ARG A 177 -11.22 9.94 -6.47
N ALA A 178 -12.18 9.23 -7.03
CA ALA A 178 -13.47 9.02 -6.39
C ALA A 178 -13.33 8.23 -5.09
N LYS A 179 -12.56 7.13 -5.06
CA LYS A 179 -12.22 6.39 -3.83
C LYS A 179 -11.69 7.31 -2.74
N ARG A 180 -10.71 8.16 -3.06
CA ARG A 180 -10.14 9.14 -2.11
C ARG A 180 -11.20 10.12 -1.59
N THR A 181 -12.11 10.56 -2.45
CA THR A 181 -13.23 11.45 -2.08
C THR A 181 -14.22 10.73 -1.15
N LEU A 182 -14.50 9.45 -1.41
CA LEU A 182 -15.40 8.63 -0.59
C LEU A 182 -14.86 8.36 0.83
N SER A 183 -13.56 8.51 1.06
CA SER A 183 -12.98 8.44 2.40
C SER A 183 -13.45 9.58 3.33
N SER A 184 -13.78 10.76 2.77
CA SER A 184 -14.26 11.92 3.54
C SER A 184 -15.71 12.30 3.24
N SER A 185 -16.24 11.90 2.08
CA SER A 185 -17.60 12.22 1.61
C SER A 185 -18.45 10.97 1.38
N THR A 186 -19.77 11.10 1.40
CA THR A 186 -20.70 9.98 1.18
C THR A 186 -20.99 9.71 -0.31
N GLN A 187 -20.55 10.59 -1.21
CA GLN A 187 -20.70 10.48 -2.65
C GLN A 187 -19.49 11.11 -3.37
N ALA A 188 -19.20 10.66 -4.59
CA ALA A 188 -18.20 11.23 -5.47
C ALA A 188 -18.70 11.25 -6.93
N SER A 189 -18.42 12.30 -7.69
CA SER A 189 -18.70 12.37 -9.13
C SER A 189 -17.57 11.74 -9.95
N ILE A 190 -17.94 11.21 -11.11
CA ILE A 190 -17.04 10.72 -12.15
C ILE A 190 -17.39 11.50 -13.41
N GLU A 191 -16.45 12.30 -13.89
CA GLU A 191 -16.66 13.21 -15.01
C GLU A 191 -15.49 13.05 -15.98
N ILE A 192 -15.77 12.46 -17.14
CA ILE A 192 -14.74 12.16 -18.15
C ILE A 192 -15.26 12.50 -19.55
N ASP A 193 -14.76 13.60 -20.10
CA ASP A 193 -15.09 14.04 -21.47
C ASP A 193 -14.52 13.06 -22.50
N SER A 194 -15.29 12.72 -23.52
CA SER A 194 -14.90 11.86 -24.63
C SER A 194 -14.16 10.60 -24.14
N LEU A 195 -14.76 9.87 -23.20
CA LEU A 195 -14.18 8.65 -22.64
C LEU A 195 -13.92 7.61 -23.74
N TYR A 196 -14.90 7.42 -24.64
CA TYR A 196 -14.82 6.47 -25.74
C TYR A 196 -15.68 6.91 -26.93
N GLU A 197 -15.13 6.88 -28.16
CA GLU A 197 -15.83 7.26 -29.40
C GLU A 197 -16.57 8.62 -29.34
N GLY A 198 -15.99 9.62 -28.65
CA GLY A 198 -16.63 10.94 -28.50
C GLY A 198 -17.72 11.01 -27.43
N ILE A 199 -18.02 9.90 -26.76
CA ILE A 199 -19.05 9.81 -25.72
C ILE A 199 -18.45 10.23 -24.38
N ASP A 200 -19.04 11.26 -23.77
CA ASP A 200 -18.73 11.67 -22.40
C ASP A 200 -19.29 10.68 -21.38
N PHE A 201 -18.61 10.54 -20.24
CA PHE A 201 -19.08 9.73 -19.12
C PHE A 201 -19.18 10.57 -17.85
N TYR A 202 -20.41 10.99 -17.55
CA TYR A 202 -20.76 11.68 -16.31
C TYR A 202 -21.66 10.79 -15.45
N THR A 203 -21.21 10.46 -14.25
CA THR A 203 -21.96 9.65 -13.28
C THR A 203 -21.50 9.96 -11.86
N SER A 204 -22.05 9.26 -10.87
CA SER A 204 -21.59 9.36 -9.48
C SER A 204 -21.67 8.00 -8.78
N ILE A 205 -20.91 7.86 -7.70
CA ILE A 205 -20.94 6.68 -6.83
C ILE A 205 -21.08 7.10 -5.38
N THR A 206 -21.87 6.35 -4.62
CA THR A 206 -22.02 6.54 -3.18
C THR A 206 -21.01 5.68 -2.42
N ARG A 207 -20.66 6.09 -1.20
CA ARG A 207 -19.81 5.30 -0.31
C ARG A 207 -20.40 3.92 -0.06
N ALA A 208 -21.72 3.84 0.15
CA ALA A 208 -22.41 2.58 0.35
C ALA A 208 -22.22 1.62 -0.83
N ARG A 209 -22.32 2.11 -2.07
CA ARG A 209 -22.09 1.29 -3.27
C ARG A 209 -20.63 0.86 -3.39
N PHE A 210 -19.68 1.74 -3.09
CA PHE A 210 -18.26 1.38 -3.06
C PHE A 210 -17.95 0.30 -2.01
N GLU A 211 -18.53 0.41 -0.82
CA GLU A 211 -18.38 -0.58 0.24
C GLU A 211 -19.02 -1.93 -0.14
N GLU A 212 -20.17 -1.91 -0.82
CA GLU A 212 -20.81 -3.12 -1.33
C GLU A 212 -19.93 -3.84 -2.37
N LEU A 213 -19.35 -3.10 -3.32
CA LEU A 213 -18.48 -3.64 -4.37
C LEU A 213 -17.20 -4.29 -3.82
N ASN A 214 -16.80 -3.95 -2.61
CA ASN A 214 -15.56 -4.39 -1.96
C ASN A 214 -15.82 -5.17 -0.67
N ALA A 215 -17.05 -5.58 -0.39
CA ALA A 215 -17.44 -6.12 0.90
C ALA A 215 -16.66 -7.38 1.29
N ASP A 216 -16.37 -8.23 0.33
CA ASP A 216 -15.54 -9.44 0.49
C ASP A 216 -14.08 -9.07 0.80
N LEU A 217 -13.47 -8.17 0.02
CA LEU A 217 -12.07 -7.77 0.22
C LEU A 217 -11.87 -7.07 1.57
N PHE A 218 -12.80 -6.19 1.96
CA PHE A 218 -12.74 -5.48 3.23
C PHE A 218 -12.90 -6.41 4.42
N ARG A 219 -13.75 -7.43 4.33
CA ARG A 219 -13.88 -8.43 5.41
C ARG A 219 -12.65 -9.33 5.47
N GLY A 220 -12.12 -9.72 4.31
CA GLY A 220 -10.93 -10.56 4.20
C GLY A 220 -9.68 -9.97 4.86
N THR A 221 -9.62 -8.64 5.08
CA THR A 221 -8.50 -8.04 5.83
C THR A 221 -8.43 -8.49 7.29
N LEU A 222 -9.52 -9.03 7.86
CA LEU A 222 -9.52 -9.54 9.24
C LEU A 222 -8.88 -10.92 9.36
N ASP A 223 -8.82 -11.73 8.29
CA ASP A 223 -8.23 -13.06 8.36
C ASP A 223 -6.73 -13.02 8.68
N PRO A 224 -5.91 -12.12 8.09
CA PRO A 224 -4.53 -11.93 8.51
C PRO A 224 -4.39 -11.36 9.92
N VAL A 225 -5.33 -10.53 10.39
CA VAL A 225 -5.34 -10.03 11.77
C VAL A 225 -5.50 -11.17 12.76
N GLU A 226 -6.49 -12.04 12.54
CA GLU A 226 -6.70 -13.23 13.37
C GLU A 226 -5.52 -14.19 13.31
N LYS A 227 -4.94 -14.40 12.12
CA LYS A 227 -3.75 -15.24 11.95
C LYS A 227 -2.57 -14.68 12.75
N ALA A 228 -2.29 -13.38 12.66
CA ALA A 228 -1.21 -12.76 13.41
C ALA A 228 -1.41 -12.92 14.92
N LEU A 229 -2.63 -12.73 15.44
CA LEU A 229 -2.97 -12.95 16.85
C LEU A 229 -2.71 -14.40 17.29
N ARG A 230 -3.16 -15.37 16.49
CA ARG A 230 -2.93 -16.81 16.77
C ARG A 230 -1.44 -17.15 16.78
N ASP A 231 -0.69 -16.67 15.79
CA ASP A 231 0.75 -16.95 15.67
C ASP A 231 1.55 -16.29 16.81
N ALA A 232 1.13 -15.10 17.26
CA ALA A 232 1.68 -14.44 18.45
C ALA A 232 1.22 -15.06 19.78
N LYS A 233 0.22 -15.96 19.75
CA LYS A 233 -0.41 -16.57 20.93
C LYS A 233 -1.00 -15.52 21.89
N LEU A 234 -1.62 -14.48 21.33
CA LEU A 234 -2.24 -13.40 22.08
C LEU A 234 -3.75 -13.36 21.80
N ASP A 235 -4.54 -13.11 22.83
CA ASP A 235 -5.93 -12.68 22.67
C ASP A 235 -5.98 -11.22 22.19
N LYS A 236 -7.02 -10.86 21.44
CA LYS A 236 -7.23 -9.49 20.99
C LYS A 236 -7.29 -8.46 22.13
N SER A 237 -7.71 -8.86 23.33
CA SER A 237 -7.74 -8.00 24.52
C SER A 237 -6.34 -7.63 25.02
N GLN A 238 -5.32 -8.39 24.64
CA GLN A 238 -3.92 -8.17 25.03
C GLN A 238 -3.18 -7.23 24.09
N ILE A 239 -3.79 -6.83 22.96
CA ILE A 239 -3.26 -5.77 22.09
C ILE A 239 -3.53 -4.45 22.79
N HIS A 240 -2.49 -3.66 23.03
CA HIS A 240 -2.56 -2.40 23.76
C HIS A 240 -2.86 -1.23 22.83
N ASP A 241 -2.11 -1.14 21.73
CA ASP A 241 -2.24 -0.09 20.71
C ASP A 241 -2.45 -0.75 19.33
N ILE A 242 -3.24 -0.11 18.49
CA ILE A 242 -3.40 -0.45 17.08
C ILE A 242 -2.90 0.74 16.28
N VAL A 243 -2.10 0.49 15.24
CA VAL A 243 -1.52 1.54 14.42
C VAL A 243 -1.94 1.31 12.98
N LEU A 244 -2.61 2.31 12.39
CA LEU A 244 -2.98 2.31 10.98
C LEU A 244 -1.86 2.88 10.12
N VAL A 245 -1.40 2.09 9.15
CA VAL A 245 -0.37 2.46 8.16
C VAL A 245 -0.91 2.19 6.75
N GLY A 246 -0.40 2.91 5.76
CA GLY A 246 -0.83 2.75 4.37
C GLY A 246 -2.09 3.55 4.01
N GLY A 247 -2.15 4.05 2.78
CA GLY A 247 -3.16 5.01 2.34
C GLY A 247 -4.60 4.46 2.37
N SER A 248 -4.78 3.16 2.21
CA SER A 248 -6.09 2.52 2.14
C SER A 248 -6.75 2.35 3.52
N THR A 249 -6.00 2.50 4.62
CA THR A 249 -6.58 2.56 5.98
C THR A 249 -7.44 3.81 6.22
N ARG A 250 -7.39 4.80 5.31
CA ARG A 250 -8.28 5.96 5.33
C ARG A 250 -9.72 5.64 4.92
N ILE A 251 -10.00 4.41 4.47
CA ILE A 251 -11.36 3.98 4.12
C ILE A 251 -12.17 3.77 5.41
N PRO A 252 -13.28 4.50 5.63
CA PRO A 252 -14.05 4.42 6.88
C PRO A 252 -14.52 3.00 7.21
N LYS A 253 -14.85 2.20 6.19
CA LYS A 253 -15.27 0.80 6.39
C LYS A 253 -14.17 -0.10 6.94
N ILE A 254 -12.92 0.09 6.50
CA ILE A 254 -11.76 -0.65 7.01
C ILE A 254 -11.54 -0.33 8.50
N GLN A 255 -11.53 0.96 8.85
CA GLN A 255 -11.43 1.40 10.25
C GLN A 255 -12.56 0.84 11.10
N LYS A 256 -13.80 0.90 10.60
CA LYS A 256 -14.97 0.40 11.32
C LYS A 256 -14.86 -1.11 11.58
N LEU A 257 -14.48 -1.89 10.57
CA LEU A 257 -14.30 -3.34 10.72
C LEU A 257 -13.22 -3.68 11.75
N LEU A 258 -12.08 -2.99 11.70
CA LEU A 258 -10.98 -3.22 12.64
C LEU A 258 -11.36 -2.80 14.07
N GLN A 259 -12.01 -1.65 14.23
CA GLN A 259 -12.50 -1.18 15.52
C GLN A 259 -13.54 -2.14 16.12
N ASP A 260 -14.50 -2.61 15.31
CA ASP A 260 -15.51 -3.57 15.75
C ASP A 260 -14.87 -4.91 16.15
N PHE A 261 -13.87 -5.37 15.40
CA PHE A 261 -13.10 -6.57 15.73
C PHE A 261 -12.43 -6.47 17.11
N PHE A 262 -11.85 -5.30 17.43
CA PHE A 262 -11.25 -4.98 18.73
C PHE A 262 -12.23 -4.34 19.73
N ASN A 263 -13.53 -4.66 19.63
CA ASN A 263 -14.55 -4.29 20.63
C ASN A 263 -14.67 -2.79 20.91
N GLY A 264 -14.51 -1.95 19.89
CA GLY A 264 -14.64 -0.49 20.01
C GLY A 264 -13.36 0.23 20.45
N LYS A 265 -12.22 -0.47 20.53
CA LYS A 265 -10.92 0.15 20.79
C LYS A 265 -10.64 1.30 19.80
N GLU A 266 -10.06 2.37 20.32
CA GLU A 266 -9.61 3.51 19.50
C GLU A 266 -8.42 3.09 18.62
N LEU A 267 -8.43 3.57 17.37
CA LEU A 267 -7.45 3.24 16.31
C LEU A 267 -6.52 4.42 16.04
#